data_AF-A0A7D9K1J0-F1
#
_entry.id   AF-A0A7D9K1J0-F1
#
_cell.length_a   1.000
_cell.length_b   1.000
_cell.length_c   1.000
_cell.angle_alpha   90.00
_cell.angle_beta   90.00
_cell.angle_gamma   90.00
#
_symmetry.space_group_name_H-M   'P 1'
#
loop_
_entity.id
_entity.type
_entity.pdbx_description
1 polymer ?
#
loop_
_entity_poly.entity_id
_entity_poly.type
_entity_poly.pdbx_seq_one_letter_code
_entity_poly.pdbx_strand_id
1 'polypeptide(L)'
;MVLAKQQDVEGKADLTQFIYNQTPKKLNDLIATAWKMEMAATILERLNMLRMSVVETALEENCVDGCDTIWIKCGKEVLRNNKVNAYVFAAAICDLLEKGRGKNRNMIVGPVNCGKTFLLNPLNQLFQTFTNPATRMISDGALRFWRG
;
A
#
# COMPACT_ATOMS: atom_id res chain seq x y z
N MET A 1 -9.67 9.82 42.00
CA MET A 1 -8.37 10.10 42.66
C MET A 1 -7.37 8.94 42.57
N VAL A 2 -7.83 7.67 42.57
CA VAL A 2 -6.95 6.49 42.43
C VAL A 2 -6.26 6.40 41.06
N LEU A 3 -7.00 6.69 39.97
CA LEU A 3 -6.47 6.64 38.59
C LEU A 3 -5.36 7.67 38.32
N ALA A 4 -5.52 8.90 38.84
CA ALA A 4 -4.53 9.96 38.69
C ALA A 4 -3.19 9.61 39.38
N LYS A 5 -3.26 9.01 40.58
CA LYS A 5 -2.07 8.53 41.30
C LYS A 5 -1.38 7.36 40.60
N GLN A 6 -2.12 6.48 39.92
CA GLN A 6 -1.54 5.40 39.14
C GLN A 6 -0.81 5.92 37.89
N GLN A 7 -1.36 6.94 37.22
CA GLN A 7 -0.73 7.58 36.08
C GLN A 7 0.55 8.37 36.44
N ASP A 8 0.59 8.99 37.62
CA ASP A 8 1.80 9.60 38.18
C ASP A 8 2.91 8.57 38.41
N VAL A 9 2.57 7.41 38.99
CA VAL A 9 3.52 6.30 39.25
C VAL A 9 4.03 5.67 37.95
N GLU A 10 3.22 5.68 36.88
CA GLU A 10 3.61 5.25 35.53
C GLU A 10 4.39 6.32 34.73
N GLY A 11 4.68 7.49 35.31
CA GLY A 11 5.42 8.58 34.64
C GLY A 11 4.61 9.35 33.59
N LYS A 12 3.29 9.15 33.52
CA LYS A 12 2.42 9.77 32.50
C LYS A 12 2.18 11.26 32.74
N ALA A 13 2.33 11.76 33.98
CA ALA A 13 2.22 13.19 34.25
C ALA A 13 3.41 14.00 33.69
N ASP A 14 4.60 13.40 33.67
CA ASP A 14 5.79 14.02 33.07
C ASP A 14 5.67 14.11 31.55
N LEU A 15 5.19 13.04 30.89
CA LEU A 15 4.88 13.05 29.46
C LEU A 15 3.81 14.10 29.10
N THR A 16 2.79 14.22 29.95
CA THR A 16 1.70 15.18 29.76
C THR A 16 2.21 16.61 29.85
N GLN A 17 3.01 16.93 30.89
CA GLN A 17 3.66 18.24 31.02
C GLN A 17 4.63 18.52 29.87
N PHE A 18 5.40 17.52 29.44
CA PHE A 18 6.30 17.65 28.31
C PHE A 18 5.54 18.02 27.03
N ILE A 19 4.40 17.37 26.75
CA ILE A 19 3.55 17.66 25.57
C ILE A 19 2.98 19.09 25.65
N TYR A 20 2.44 19.50 26.80
CA TYR A 20 1.89 20.85 27.00
C TYR A 20 2.94 21.95 26.84
N ASN A 21 4.21 21.65 27.13
CA ASN A 21 5.31 22.60 27.05
C ASN A 21 5.97 22.68 25.65
N GLN A 22 5.53 21.87 24.67
CA GLN A 22 6.04 21.98 23.29
C GLN A 22 5.22 22.95 22.44
N THR A 23 5.88 23.56 21.46
CA THR A 23 5.17 24.25 20.37
C THR A 23 4.49 23.22 19.46
N PRO A 24 3.34 23.56 18.84
CA PRO A 24 2.63 22.66 17.93
C PRO A 24 3.52 22.12 16.80
N LYS A 25 4.43 22.96 16.28
CA LYS A 25 5.40 22.55 15.27
C LYS A 25 6.34 21.46 15.78
N LYS A 26 6.94 21.67 16.95
CA LYS A 26 7.89 20.70 17.53
C LYS A 26 7.20 19.39 17.91
N LEU A 27 5.94 19.45 18.36
CA LEU A 27 5.14 18.26 18.64
C LEU A 27 4.84 17.47 17.35
N ASN A 28 4.45 18.14 16.27
CA ASN A 28 4.24 17.49 14.97
C ASN A 28 5.52 16.86 14.41
N ASP A 29 6.66 17.56 14.52
CA ASP A 29 7.96 17.03 14.10
C ASP A 29 8.36 15.79 14.91
N LEU A 30 8.08 15.80 16.22
CA LEU A 30 8.31 14.65 17.11
C LEU A 30 7.45 13.45 16.72
N ILE A 31 6.14 13.65 16.53
CA ILE A 31 5.20 12.60 16.11
C ILE A 31 5.64 12.03 14.75
N ALA A 32 5.95 12.90 13.79
CA ALA A 32 6.39 12.46 12.47
C ALA A 32 7.72 11.68 12.52
N THR A 33 8.63 12.06 13.42
CA THR A 33 9.91 11.35 13.60
C THR A 33 9.69 10.00 14.28
N ALA A 34 8.88 9.96 15.34
CA ALA A 34 8.52 8.72 16.04
C ALA A 34 7.86 7.73 15.06
N TRP A 35 6.91 8.20 14.25
CA TRP A 35 6.24 7.37 13.25
C TRP A 35 7.21 6.84 12.19
N LYS A 36 8.15 7.66 11.72
CA LYS A 36 9.21 7.21 10.79
C LYS A 36 10.09 6.14 11.42
N MET A 37 10.43 6.28 12.70
CA MET A 37 11.27 5.30 13.41
C MET A 37 10.51 3.98 13.61
N GLU A 38 9.25 4.04 14.02
CA GLU A 38 8.38 2.89 14.18
C GLU A 38 8.21 2.12 12.86
N MET A 39 7.94 2.84 11.77
CA MET A 39 7.75 2.23 10.45
C MET A 39 9.05 1.90 9.71
N ALA A 40 10.23 2.33 10.21
CA ALA A 40 11.49 2.21 9.47
C ALA A 40 11.83 0.76 9.10
N ALA A 41 11.67 -0.16 10.05
CA ALA A 41 11.94 -1.58 9.82
C ALA A 41 10.98 -2.15 8.77
N THR A 42 9.68 -1.91 8.91
CA THR A 42 8.65 -2.38 7.97
C THR A 42 8.84 -1.80 6.56
N ILE A 43 9.22 -0.53 6.45
CA ILE A 43 9.53 0.11 5.16
C ILE A 43 10.77 -0.55 4.54
N LEU A 44 11.83 -0.78 5.32
CA LEU A 44 13.06 -1.39 4.83
C LEU A 44 12.83 -2.84 4.39
N GLU A 45 12.08 -3.62 5.16
CA GLU A 45 11.64 -4.96 4.78
C GLU A 45 10.86 -4.92 3.46
N ARG A 46 9.88 -4.02 3.34
CA ARG A 46 9.08 -3.87 2.13
C ARG A 46 9.90 -3.47 0.90
N LEU A 47 10.90 -2.60 1.07
CA LEU A 47 11.80 -2.19 -0.02
C LEU A 47 12.70 -3.32 -0.52
N ASN A 48 13.05 -4.26 0.37
CA ASN A 48 13.88 -5.42 0.04
C ASN A 48 13.07 -6.63 -0.45
N MET A 49 11.74 -6.60 -0.34
CA MET A 49 10.89 -7.67 -0.85
C MET A 49 10.87 -7.69 -2.39
N LEU A 50 11.02 -8.89 -2.95
CA LEU A 50 10.77 -9.13 -4.36
C LEU A 50 9.27 -8.96 -4.66
N ARG A 51 8.93 -8.46 -5.85
CA ARG A 51 7.52 -8.25 -6.23
C ARG A 51 6.69 -9.52 -6.17
N MET A 52 7.27 -10.67 -6.50
CA MET A 52 6.59 -11.96 -6.39
C MET A 52 6.34 -12.35 -4.94
N SER A 53 7.33 -12.15 -4.05
CA SER A 53 7.15 -12.40 -2.61
C SER A 53 6.04 -11.53 -2.01
N VAL A 54 5.87 -10.29 -2.47
CA VAL A 54 4.73 -9.45 -2.07
C VAL A 54 3.38 -10.09 -2.42
N VAL A 55 3.27 -10.71 -3.61
CA VAL A 55 2.04 -11.38 -4.04
C VAL A 55 1.82 -12.67 -3.26
N GLU A 56 2.90 -13.42 -2.98
CA GLU A 56 2.85 -14.65 -2.18
C GLU A 56 2.40 -14.36 -0.74
N THR A 57 2.97 -13.34 -0.08
CA THR A 57 2.52 -12.93 1.26
C THR A 57 1.04 -12.54 1.26
N ALA A 58 0.59 -11.80 0.25
CA ALA A 58 -0.81 -11.42 0.14
C ALA A 58 -1.76 -12.60 -0.16
N LEU A 59 -1.25 -13.71 -0.67
CA LEU A 59 -2.02 -14.95 -0.84
C LEU A 59 -2.26 -15.66 0.49
N GLU A 60 -1.35 -15.51 1.44
CA GLU A 60 -1.47 -16.06 2.80
C GLU A 60 -2.41 -15.24 3.69
N GLU A 61 -2.66 -13.98 3.34
CA GLU A 61 -3.60 -13.11 4.03
C GLU A 61 -5.05 -13.58 3.82
N ASN A 62 -5.87 -13.48 4.88
CA ASN A 62 -7.30 -13.77 4.77
C ASN A 62 -7.99 -12.73 3.86
N CYS A 63 -8.90 -13.19 3.00
CA CYS A 63 -9.75 -12.25 2.27
C CYS A 63 -10.65 -11.49 3.25
N VAL A 64 -11.03 -10.27 2.88
CA VAL A 64 -12.00 -9.46 3.66
C VAL A 64 -13.33 -10.19 3.84
N ASP A 65 -14.00 -9.95 4.97
CA ASP A 65 -15.33 -10.52 5.23
C ASP A 65 -16.30 -10.18 4.08
N GLY A 66 -17.01 -11.19 3.57
CA GLY A 66 -17.92 -11.02 2.43
C GLY A 66 -17.23 -10.87 1.06
N CYS A 67 -15.96 -11.26 0.94
CA CYS A 67 -15.20 -11.23 -0.31
C CYS A 67 -15.88 -11.97 -1.47
N ASP A 68 -16.57 -13.10 -1.19
CA ASP A 68 -17.42 -13.90 -2.11
C ASP A 68 -16.83 -14.20 -3.49
N THR A 69 -15.50 -14.02 -3.63
CA THR A 69 -14.73 -14.03 -4.88
C THR A 69 -15.32 -13.13 -5.99
N ILE A 70 -16.09 -12.11 -5.62
CA ILE A 70 -16.84 -11.28 -6.59
C ILE A 70 -15.90 -10.61 -7.57
N TRP A 71 -14.80 -10.05 -7.08
CA TRP A 71 -13.79 -9.41 -7.95
C TRP A 71 -13.23 -10.41 -8.97
N ILE A 72 -12.89 -11.63 -8.56
CA ILE A 72 -12.36 -12.67 -9.45
C ILE A 72 -13.38 -13.06 -10.52
N LYS A 73 -14.66 -13.22 -10.14
CA LYS A 73 -15.75 -13.52 -11.08
C LYS A 73 -15.89 -12.41 -12.14
N CYS A 74 -15.94 -11.16 -11.70
CA CYS A 74 -16.00 -9.99 -12.59
C CYS A 74 -14.73 -9.87 -13.46
N GLY A 75 -13.55 -10.13 -12.91
CA GLY A 75 -12.29 -10.07 -13.65
C GLY A 75 -12.23 -11.09 -14.78
N LYS A 76 -12.65 -12.33 -14.52
CA LYS A 76 -12.77 -13.38 -15.55
C LYS A 76 -13.76 -12.99 -16.65
N GLU A 77 -14.87 -12.35 -16.27
CA GLU A 77 -15.86 -11.85 -17.23
C GLU A 77 -15.30 -10.76 -18.13
N VAL A 78 -14.58 -9.79 -17.56
CA VAL A 78 -13.90 -8.74 -18.33
C VAL A 78 -12.90 -9.36 -19.31
N LEU A 79 -12.08 -10.31 -18.88
CA LEU A 79 -11.12 -10.99 -19.76
C LEU A 79 -11.83 -11.74 -20.90
N ARG A 80 -12.91 -12.47 -20.58
CA ARG A 80 -13.74 -13.17 -21.55
C ARG A 80 -14.31 -12.22 -22.61
N ASN A 81 -14.88 -11.08 -22.19
CA ASN A 81 -15.47 -10.10 -23.09
C ASN A 81 -14.43 -9.41 -23.99
N ASN A 82 -13.18 -9.33 -23.54
CA ASN A 82 -12.05 -8.85 -24.34
C ASN A 82 -11.34 -9.96 -25.13
N LYS A 83 -11.86 -11.20 -25.13
CA LYS A 83 -11.25 -12.36 -25.80
C LYS A 83 -9.82 -12.65 -25.33
N VAL A 84 -9.54 -12.37 -24.07
CA VAL A 84 -8.24 -12.64 -23.42
C VAL A 84 -8.37 -13.89 -22.58
N ASN A 85 -7.46 -14.84 -22.79
CA ASN A 85 -7.39 -16.03 -21.95
C ASN A 85 -6.84 -15.67 -20.56
N ALA A 86 -7.56 -16.06 -19.51
CA ALA A 86 -7.20 -15.71 -18.13
C ALA A 86 -5.85 -16.29 -17.68
N TYR A 87 -5.50 -17.49 -18.13
CA TYR A 87 -4.21 -18.11 -17.84
C TYR A 87 -3.07 -17.34 -18.51
N VAL A 88 -3.23 -16.99 -19.79
CA VAL A 88 -2.24 -16.18 -20.52
C VAL A 88 -2.06 -14.80 -19.88
N PHE A 89 -3.16 -14.18 -19.44
CA PHE A 89 -3.12 -12.91 -18.72
C PHE A 89 -2.37 -13.04 -17.39
N ALA A 90 -2.68 -14.04 -16.58
CA ALA A 90 -2.00 -14.29 -15.31
C ALA A 90 -0.50 -14.57 -15.50
N ALA A 91 -0.13 -15.42 -16.46
CA ALA A 91 1.25 -15.73 -16.78
C ALA A 91 2.04 -14.47 -17.20
N ALA A 92 1.42 -13.58 -17.99
CA ALA A 92 2.02 -12.31 -18.33
C ALA A 92 2.20 -11.39 -17.10
N ILE A 93 1.33 -11.47 -16.07
CA ILE A 93 1.45 -10.67 -14.84
C ILE A 93 2.66 -11.16 -14.05
N CYS A 94 2.77 -12.47 -13.86
CA CYS A 94 3.92 -13.08 -13.21
C CYS A 94 5.23 -12.68 -13.92
N ASP A 95 5.29 -12.83 -15.26
CA ASP A 95 6.48 -12.44 -16.05
C ASP A 95 6.84 -10.95 -15.88
N LEU A 96 5.83 -10.08 -15.85
CA LEU A 96 6.03 -8.64 -15.63
C LEU A 96 6.53 -8.32 -14.22
N LEU A 97 6.00 -9.00 -13.19
CA LEU A 97 6.39 -8.78 -11.81
C LEU A 97 7.84 -9.25 -11.57
N GLU A 98 8.22 -10.39 -12.14
CA GLU A 98 9.56 -10.96 -12.07
C GLU A 98 10.59 -10.13 -12.86
N LYS A 99 10.33 -9.88 -14.15
CA LYS A 99 11.33 -9.31 -15.08
C LYS A 99 11.25 -7.79 -15.19
N GLY A 100 10.21 -7.18 -14.61
CA GLY A 100 9.95 -5.75 -14.68
C GLY A 100 9.59 -5.27 -16.09
N ARG A 101 9.38 -3.94 -16.19
CA ARG A 101 9.09 -3.27 -17.46
C ARG A 101 10.24 -3.49 -18.45
N GLY A 102 9.89 -3.74 -19.71
CA GLY A 102 10.86 -3.88 -20.78
C GLY A 102 10.24 -3.70 -22.16
N LYS A 103 11.07 -3.69 -23.19
CA LYS A 103 10.61 -3.65 -24.58
C LYS A 103 9.72 -4.88 -24.82
N ASN A 104 8.51 -4.64 -25.33
CA ASN A 104 7.45 -5.65 -25.53
C ASN A 104 6.85 -6.30 -24.27
N ARG A 105 7.11 -5.75 -23.07
CA ARG A 105 6.48 -6.18 -21.80
C ARG A 105 5.49 -5.13 -21.27
N ASN A 106 4.68 -4.56 -22.17
CA ASN A 106 3.56 -3.68 -21.80
C ASN A 106 2.28 -4.50 -21.90
N MET A 107 1.72 -4.91 -20.77
CA MET A 107 0.64 -5.89 -20.74
C MET A 107 -0.71 -5.33 -21.22
N ILE A 108 -1.04 -4.09 -20.85
CA ILE A 108 -2.41 -3.60 -21.03
C ILE A 108 -2.44 -2.47 -22.03
N VAL A 109 -2.38 -2.85 -23.30
CA VAL A 109 -2.64 -1.97 -24.44
C VAL A 109 -4.03 -2.27 -24.96
N GLY A 110 -4.90 -1.27 -25.01
CA GLY A 110 -6.25 -1.46 -25.53
C GLY A 110 -7.08 -0.17 -25.46
N PRO A 111 -8.19 -0.12 -26.22
CA PRO A 111 -9.07 1.06 -26.27
C PRO A 111 -9.67 1.40 -24.90
N VAL A 112 -10.13 2.63 -24.74
CA VAL A 112 -10.82 3.09 -23.52
C VAL A 112 -12.02 2.19 -23.21
N ASN A 113 -12.42 2.10 -21.93
CA ASN A 113 -13.58 1.33 -21.46
C ASN A 113 -13.49 -0.21 -21.56
N CYS A 114 -12.31 -0.79 -21.72
CA CYS A 114 -12.10 -2.25 -21.70
C CYS A 114 -11.91 -2.88 -20.30
N GLY A 115 -12.17 -2.16 -19.21
CA GLY A 115 -11.99 -2.70 -17.85
C GLY A 115 -10.54 -2.81 -17.37
N LYS A 116 -9.58 -2.16 -18.07
CA LYS A 116 -8.15 -2.15 -17.72
C LYS A 116 -7.86 -1.75 -16.27
N THR A 117 -8.45 -0.64 -15.83
CA THR A 117 -8.28 -0.13 -14.45
C THR A 117 -8.86 -1.08 -13.42
N PHE A 118 -9.98 -1.73 -13.75
CA PHE A 118 -10.61 -2.72 -12.88
C PHE A 118 -9.71 -3.95 -12.68
N LEU A 119 -9.11 -4.47 -13.77
CA LEU A 119 -8.19 -5.60 -13.73
C LEU A 119 -6.90 -5.29 -12.95
N LEU A 120 -6.42 -4.05 -12.98
CA LEU A 120 -5.22 -3.61 -12.26
C LEU A 120 -5.46 -3.24 -10.80
N ASN A 121 -6.71 -3.11 -10.36
CA ASN A 121 -7.03 -2.59 -9.03
C ASN A 121 -6.37 -3.38 -7.88
N PRO A 122 -6.33 -4.74 -7.88
CA PRO A 122 -5.64 -5.47 -6.81
C PRO A 122 -4.14 -5.22 -6.79
N LEU A 123 -3.50 -5.08 -7.97
CA LEU A 123 -2.09 -4.73 -8.04
C LEU A 123 -1.83 -3.32 -7.50
N ASN A 124 -2.75 -2.38 -7.74
CA ASN A 124 -2.66 -1.05 -7.13
C ASN A 124 -2.81 -1.08 -5.61
N GLN A 125 -3.64 -1.97 -5.05
CA GLN A 125 -3.77 -2.12 -3.60
C GLN A 125 -2.50 -2.74 -2.99
N LEU A 126 -1.93 -3.76 -3.64
CA LEU A 126 -0.71 -4.42 -3.17
C LEU A 126 0.53 -3.54 -3.27
N PHE A 127 0.72 -2.86 -4.40
CA PHE A 127 1.95 -2.10 -4.66
C PHE A 127 1.79 -0.59 -4.47
N GLN A 128 0.60 -0.11 -4.12
CA GLN A 128 0.28 1.33 -4.04
C GLN A 128 0.66 2.08 -5.32
N THR A 129 0.58 1.39 -6.47
CA THR A 129 0.94 1.98 -7.77
C THR A 129 -0.07 3.05 -8.15
N PHE A 130 0.44 4.24 -8.49
CA PHE A 130 -0.30 5.48 -8.78
C PHE A 130 -0.78 6.30 -7.56
N THR A 131 0.16 6.83 -6.77
CA THR A 131 -0.07 8.14 -6.12
C THR A 131 0.43 9.23 -7.06
N ASN A 132 -0.47 9.94 -7.75
CA ASN A 132 -0.10 11.22 -8.36
C ASN A 132 0.38 12.14 -7.21
N PRO A 133 1.61 12.68 -7.25
CA PRO A 133 2.08 13.59 -6.21
C PRO A 133 1.17 14.83 -6.04
N ALA A 134 0.41 15.19 -7.08
CA ALA A 134 -0.44 16.38 -7.09
C ALA A 134 -1.80 16.21 -6.40
N THR A 135 -2.31 14.99 -6.18
CA THR A 135 -3.62 14.75 -5.53
C THR A 135 -3.51 14.17 -4.12
N ARG A 136 -2.42 14.46 -3.41
CA ARG A 136 -2.29 14.15 -1.98
C ARG A 136 -3.24 15.01 -1.13
N MET A 137 -4.50 14.61 -1.07
CA MET A 137 -5.29 14.73 0.16
C MET A 137 -5.44 13.36 0.79
N ILE A 138 -4.30 12.78 1.18
CA ILE A 138 -4.22 11.92 2.35
C ILE A 138 -3.01 12.45 3.11
N SER A 139 -3.29 12.85 4.35
CA SER A 139 -2.36 13.35 5.36
C SER A 139 -1.01 12.64 5.32
N ASP A 140 0.04 13.46 5.32
CA ASP A 140 1.46 13.20 5.63
C ASP A 140 2.00 11.77 5.49
N GLY A 141 3.02 11.61 4.63
CA GLY A 141 3.99 10.53 4.85
C GLY A 141 4.76 9.98 3.65
N ALA A 142 4.39 10.24 2.40
CA ALA A 142 5.10 9.62 1.27
C ALA A 142 6.28 10.48 0.78
N LEU A 143 7.49 10.14 1.19
CA LEU A 143 8.71 10.69 0.61
C LEU A 143 8.79 10.34 -0.90
N ARG A 144 9.22 11.36 -1.65
CA ARG A 144 9.45 11.37 -3.09
C ARG A 144 10.45 10.29 -3.47
N PHE A 145 10.15 9.44 -4.44
CA PHE A 145 11.17 8.81 -5.28
C PHE A 145 10.57 8.50 -6.65
N TRP A 146 11.27 8.96 -7.69
CA TRP A 146 11.32 8.51 -9.10
C TRP A 146 11.63 9.71 -10.03
N ARG A 147 12.93 9.96 -10.22
CA ARG A 147 13.51 10.43 -11.50
C ARG A 147 14.37 9.27 -12.01
N GLY A 148 14.14 8.89 -13.26
CA GLY A 148 14.81 7.79 -13.95
C GLY A 148 13.95 7.32 -15.11
#